data_AF-A0A7R9N194-F1
#
_entry.id   AF-A0A7R9N194-F1
#
_cell.length_a   1.000
_cell.length_b   1.000
_cell.length_c   1.000
_cell.angle_alpha   90.00
_cell.angle_beta   90.00
_cell.angle_gamma   90.00
#
_symmetry.space_group_name_H-M   'P 1'
#
loop_
_entity.id
_entity.type
_entity.pdbx_description
1 polymer ?
#
loop_
_entity_poly.entity_id
_entity_poly.type
_entity_poly.pdbx_seq_one_letter_code
_entity_poly.pdbx_strand_id
1 'polypeptide(L)'
;MGVVHVNNQAKVKNMKECEEKARKIVPLIVAAILFTSIFGGMASAERSVPIKKVEQVERERQITMERYREARQVYQDARMLQREAVQKYREIRATEKNPQVLLDAAKTYVEKTIDSMIARLEVLKEDAEEGYTLDQRVERIDAHITRLEELKDDVKNATTMRELQSTVKDIRREWRAMKNEARYFTSHRAIRHIEIFLAKADRISERIEAVIGELEDAGADVTDLREKLDRFNDEIDAAEEDYEKAKEIYEDRSGFDPSGQITDALESERSLREINSYLREANRHVRAASSILKEIFNEIRGYRDVVFLNGTGGLHAEGDGRAAIFGDVEIEVSVENGTIFVSSNADVTTDGEGTEVALEVARENFIRRWPGENAHQFFDVLPPRWIKYQGSGNATVKGEDICFWVSGSGIVLDATGTGKALLCGEGTYYTEKDDGTRRPWTTPVAGVAGIRRASNVTVTATETPSEEESGE
;
A
#
# COMPACT_ATOMS: atom_id res chain seq x y z
N MET A 1 -41.49 -14.45 -52.50
CA MET A 1 -40.44 -15.28 -51.90
C MET A 1 -39.11 -14.61 -52.16
N GLY A 2 -38.40 -14.18 -51.12
CA GLY A 2 -37.10 -13.53 -51.29
C GLY A 2 -36.87 -12.28 -50.45
N VAL A 3 -37.19 -12.28 -49.15
CA VAL A 3 -36.64 -11.32 -48.18
C VAL A 3 -36.63 -11.94 -46.78
N VAL A 4 -35.94 -13.07 -46.55
CA VAL A 4 -35.74 -13.60 -45.18
C VAL A 4 -34.35 -14.19 -44.95
N HIS A 5 -33.55 -14.47 -45.98
CA HIS A 5 -32.29 -15.22 -45.80
C HIS A 5 -31.00 -14.38 -45.62
N VAL A 6 -31.08 -13.05 -45.52
CA VAL A 6 -29.89 -12.21 -45.30
C VAL A 6 -29.73 -11.80 -43.83
N ASN A 7 -30.79 -11.86 -43.01
CA ASN A 7 -30.75 -11.27 -41.67
C ASN A 7 -30.36 -12.24 -40.53
N ASN A 8 -30.18 -13.53 -40.82
CA ASN A 8 -29.80 -14.53 -39.80
C ASN A 8 -28.31 -14.91 -39.83
N GLN A 9 -27.59 -14.72 -40.95
CA GLN A 9 -26.15 -14.94 -40.98
C GLN A 9 -25.35 -13.76 -40.38
N ALA A 10 -25.84 -12.53 -40.51
CA ALA A 10 -25.24 -11.37 -39.84
C ALA A 10 -25.37 -11.45 -38.30
N LYS A 11 -26.47 -12.04 -37.81
CA LYS A 11 -26.74 -12.14 -36.36
C LYS A 11 -25.93 -13.25 -35.68
N VAL A 12 -25.64 -14.35 -36.37
CA VAL A 12 -24.80 -15.44 -35.84
C VAL A 12 -23.31 -15.11 -35.93
N LYS A 13 -22.88 -14.34 -36.95
CA LYS A 13 -21.48 -13.87 -37.06
C LYS A 13 -21.13 -12.82 -36.00
N ASN A 14 -22.04 -11.89 -35.73
CA ASN A 14 -21.87 -10.90 -34.65
C ASN A 14 -21.96 -11.52 -33.25
N MET A 15 -22.71 -12.62 -33.07
CA MET A 15 -22.82 -13.30 -31.77
C MET A 15 -21.61 -14.19 -31.46
N LYS A 16 -20.99 -14.81 -32.47
CA LYS A 16 -19.71 -15.52 -32.31
C LYS A 16 -18.51 -14.59 -32.22
N GLU A 17 -18.51 -13.44 -32.90
CA GLU A 17 -17.51 -12.37 -32.66
C GLU A 17 -17.67 -11.72 -31.28
N CYS A 18 -18.88 -11.69 -30.72
CA CYS A 18 -19.09 -11.28 -29.32
C CYS A 18 -18.68 -12.36 -28.31
N GLU A 19 -18.83 -13.65 -28.61
CA GLU A 19 -18.39 -14.75 -27.71
C GLU A 19 -16.88 -15.00 -27.76
N GLU A 20 -16.22 -14.76 -28.90
CA GLU A 20 -14.75 -14.89 -29.01
C GLU A 20 -14.01 -13.63 -28.51
N LYS A 21 -14.68 -12.47 -28.50
CA LYS A 21 -14.23 -11.27 -27.75
C LYS A 21 -14.60 -11.29 -26.27
N ALA A 22 -15.50 -12.17 -25.83
CA ALA A 22 -15.87 -12.36 -24.41
C ALA A 22 -15.03 -13.41 -23.67
N ARG A 23 -13.94 -13.93 -24.26
CA ARG A 23 -13.07 -14.93 -23.61
C ARG A 23 -11.66 -14.47 -23.25
N LYS A 24 -11.32 -13.17 -23.34
CA LYS A 24 -9.99 -12.66 -22.92
C LYS A 24 -9.94 -11.29 -22.24
N ILE A 25 -11.05 -10.69 -21.79
CA ILE A 25 -10.99 -9.39 -21.09
C ILE A 25 -11.94 -9.35 -19.90
N VAL A 26 -11.39 -9.73 -18.74
CA VAL A 26 -11.82 -9.52 -17.33
C VAL A 26 -10.50 -9.67 -16.53
N PRO A 27 -10.09 -8.85 -15.52
CA PRO A 27 -10.65 -7.61 -14.95
C PRO A 27 -9.66 -6.42 -14.67
N LEU A 28 -10.23 -5.22 -14.56
CA LEU A 28 -10.07 -4.09 -13.61
C LEU A 28 -8.76 -3.77 -12.82
N ILE A 29 -8.37 -2.48 -12.89
CA ILE A 29 -8.15 -1.49 -11.80
C ILE A 29 -7.38 -1.97 -10.55
N VAL A 30 -6.10 -1.63 -10.38
CA VAL A 30 -5.31 -1.95 -9.14
C VAL A 30 -4.47 -0.78 -8.61
N ALA A 31 -5.02 0.43 -8.53
CA ALA A 31 -4.34 1.54 -7.84
C ALA A 31 -5.18 2.29 -6.80
N ALA A 32 -6.51 2.17 -6.81
CA ALA A 32 -7.36 2.58 -5.69
C ALA A 32 -7.64 1.41 -4.71
N ILE A 33 -7.25 0.20 -5.09
CA ILE A 33 -7.67 -1.06 -4.47
C ILE A 33 -6.70 -1.52 -3.38
N LEU A 34 -5.42 -1.16 -3.33
CA LEU A 34 -4.55 -1.66 -2.23
C LEU A 34 -4.87 -1.10 -0.82
N PHE A 35 -5.64 0.00 -0.71
CA PHE A 35 -6.22 0.45 0.58
C PHE A 35 -7.74 0.18 0.72
N THR A 36 -8.48 -0.07 -0.36
CA THR A 36 -9.93 -0.38 -0.31
C THR A 36 -10.27 -1.87 -0.49
N SER A 37 -9.31 -2.72 -0.90
CA SER A 37 -9.45 -4.17 -1.06
C SER A 37 -8.90 -4.97 0.12
N ILE A 38 -8.66 -4.30 1.24
CA ILE A 38 -8.41 -4.97 2.51
C ILE A 38 -9.75 -5.42 3.14
N PHE A 39 -10.90 -4.87 2.72
CA PHE A 39 -12.24 -5.22 3.23
C PHE A 39 -13.18 -5.97 2.26
N GLY A 40 -12.79 -6.24 1.02
CA GLY A 40 -13.64 -6.92 0.03
C GLY A 40 -13.33 -8.40 -0.12
N GLY A 41 -13.75 -9.24 0.83
CA GLY A 41 -13.75 -10.69 0.68
C GLY A 41 -15.11 -11.21 0.21
N MET A 42 -15.09 -12.08 -0.82
CA MET A 42 -16.16 -12.95 -1.36
C MET A 42 -16.93 -12.50 -2.63
N ALA A 43 -16.89 -13.42 -3.60
CA ALA A 43 -17.88 -13.77 -4.64
C ALA A 43 -17.73 -13.22 -6.07
N SER A 44 -17.53 -14.18 -6.98
CA SER A 44 -18.02 -14.31 -8.36
C SER A 44 -18.61 -13.11 -9.09
N ALA A 45 -18.12 -12.94 -10.33
CA ALA A 45 -18.76 -12.27 -11.48
C ALA A 45 -19.04 -10.77 -11.32
N GLU A 46 -18.64 -10.02 -12.35
CA GLU A 46 -18.91 -8.60 -12.53
C GLU A 46 -20.36 -8.23 -12.17
N ARG A 47 -20.52 -7.55 -11.04
CA ARG A 47 -21.65 -6.66 -10.80
C ARG A 47 -21.09 -5.30 -10.44
N SER A 48 -21.27 -4.35 -11.34
CA SER A 48 -21.21 -2.93 -11.01
C SER A 48 -22.05 -2.70 -9.75
N VAL A 49 -21.41 -2.27 -8.66
CA VAL A 49 -22.16 -1.87 -7.47
C VAL A 49 -22.97 -0.63 -7.87
N PRO A 50 -24.31 -0.69 -7.85
CA PRO A 50 -25.12 0.44 -8.28
C PRO A 50 -24.87 1.62 -7.35
N ILE A 51 -24.66 2.82 -7.91
CA ILE A 51 -24.38 4.10 -7.20
C ILE A 51 -25.32 4.32 -6.00
N LYS A 52 -26.57 3.86 -6.07
CA LYS A 52 -27.55 3.90 -4.97
C LYS A 52 -27.12 3.16 -3.69
N LYS A 53 -26.30 2.09 -3.78
CA LYS A 53 -25.76 1.38 -2.62
C LYS A 53 -24.62 2.15 -1.95
N VAL A 54 -23.81 2.89 -2.72
CA VAL A 54 -22.70 3.69 -2.18
C VAL A 54 -23.23 4.87 -1.36
N GLU A 55 -24.25 5.59 -1.87
CA GLU A 55 -24.91 6.69 -1.14
C GLU A 55 -25.64 6.24 0.13
N GLN A 56 -26.11 4.99 0.19
CA GLN A 56 -26.73 4.44 1.38
C GLN A 56 -25.69 4.13 2.45
N VAL A 57 -24.60 3.47 2.06
CA VAL A 57 -23.45 3.18 2.95
C VAL A 57 -22.80 4.46 3.47
N GLU A 58 -22.66 5.49 2.63
CA GLU A 58 -22.13 6.79 3.06
C GLU A 58 -23.04 7.49 4.06
N ARG A 59 -24.37 7.43 3.87
CA ARG A 59 -25.34 7.99 4.82
C ARG A 59 -25.35 7.24 6.14
N GLU A 60 -25.34 5.91 6.10
CA GLU A 60 -25.27 5.07 7.30
C GLU A 60 -23.97 5.35 8.07
N ARG A 61 -22.84 5.46 7.37
CA ARG A 61 -21.56 5.85 7.96
C ARG A 61 -21.59 7.24 8.59
N GLN A 62 -22.23 8.22 7.96
CA GLN A 62 -22.39 9.56 8.51
C GLN A 62 -23.21 9.54 9.80
N ILE A 63 -24.35 8.85 9.80
CA ILE A 63 -25.21 8.71 10.99
C ILE A 63 -24.44 8.03 12.13
N THR A 64 -23.70 6.96 11.85
CA THR A 64 -22.86 6.27 12.84
C THR A 64 -21.76 7.19 13.38
N MET A 65 -21.11 8.00 12.52
CA MET A 65 -20.11 8.98 12.98
C MET A 65 -20.71 10.08 13.85
N GLU A 66 -21.92 10.55 13.57
CA GLU A 66 -22.61 11.54 14.39
C GLU A 66 -22.95 10.98 15.76
N ARG A 67 -23.59 9.80 15.82
CA ARG A 67 -23.87 9.10 17.08
C ARG A 67 -22.62 8.86 17.91
N TYR A 68 -21.53 8.42 17.29
CA TYR A 68 -20.24 8.26 17.95
C TYR A 68 -19.70 9.57 18.52
N ARG A 69 -19.79 10.68 17.78
CA ARG A 69 -19.36 12.01 18.25
C ARG A 69 -20.17 12.48 19.44
N GLU A 70 -21.49 12.32 19.38
CA GLU A 70 -22.41 12.66 20.48
C GLU A 70 -22.11 11.84 21.73
N ALA A 71 -22.02 10.51 21.61
CA ALA A 71 -21.67 9.61 22.70
C ALA A 71 -20.30 10.00 23.32
N ARG A 72 -19.33 10.36 22.48
CA ARG A 72 -18.00 10.80 22.92
C ARG A 72 -18.04 12.12 23.69
N GLN A 73 -18.90 13.06 23.29
CA GLN A 73 -19.11 14.30 24.02
C GLN A 73 -19.75 14.05 25.39
N VAL A 74 -20.83 13.25 25.43
CA VAL A 74 -21.48 12.84 26.69
C VAL A 74 -20.48 12.18 27.65
N TYR A 75 -19.60 11.31 27.13
CA TYR A 75 -18.54 10.71 27.93
C TYR A 75 -17.54 11.73 28.49
N GLN A 76 -17.15 12.73 27.70
CA GLN A 76 -16.23 13.78 28.16
C GLN A 76 -16.85 14.59 29.31
N ASP A 77 -18.12 14.96 29.19
CA ASP A 77 -18.86 15.71 30.22
C ASP A 77 -19.03 14.87 31.49
N ALA A 78 -19.45 13.61 31.35
CA ALA A 78 -19.57 12.69 32.48
C ALA A 78 -18.23 12.48 33.21
N ARG A 79 -17.12 12.41 32.46
CA ARG A 79 -15.77 12.28 33.04
C ARG A 79 -15.31 13.55 33.76
N MET A 80 -15.74 14.73 33.30
CA MET A 80 -15.49 16.00 34.00
C MET A 80 -16.22 16.02 35.35
N LEU A 81 -17.52 15.74 35.35
CA LEU A 81 -18.34 15.66 36.57
C LEU A 81 -17.82 14.61 37.55
N GLN A 82 -17.34 13.47 37.05
CA GLN A 82 -16.69 12.47 37.88
C GLN A 82 -15.45 13.02 38.59
N ARG A 83 -14.57 13.73 37.87
CA ARG A 83 -13.34 14.30 38.45
C ARG A 83 -13.66 15.32 39.54
N GLU A 84 -14.66 16.17 39.31
CA GLU A 84 -15.14 17.14 40.29
C GLU A 84 -15.68 16.45 41.54
N ALA A 85 -16.51 15.40 41.37
CA ALA A 85 -17.05 14.64 42.49
C ALA A 85 -15.97 13.90 43.30
N VAL A 86 -14.95 13.34 42.62
CA VAL A 86 -13.78 12.74 43.27
C VAL A 86 -13.05 13.77 44.13
N GLN A 87 -12.81 14.97 43.58
CA GLN A 87 -12.09 16.02 44.27
C GLN A 87 -12.86 16.51 45.50
N LYS A 88 -14.15 16.82 45.32
CA LYS A 88 -15.04 17.26 46.41
C LYS A 88 -15.14 16.22 47.52
N TYR A 89 -15.25 14.94 47.18
CA TYR A 89 -15.26 13.87 48.19
C TYR A 89 -13.95 13.81 48.99
N ARG A 90 -12.79 13.97 48.33
CA ARG A 90 -11.49 14.00 49.03
C ARG A 90 -11.39 15.15 50.02
N GLU A 91 -11.86 16.33 49.62
CA GLU A 91 -11.86 17.54 50.46
C GLU A 91 -12.78 17.36 51.68
N ILE A 92 -14.02 16.93 51.47
CA ILE A 92 -14.98 16.67 52.55
C ILE A 92 -14.44 15.59 53.49
N ARG A 93 -13.90 14.49 52.96
CA ARG A 93 -13.34 13.41 53.77
C ARG A 93 -12.16 13.86 54.64
N ALA A 94 -11.41 14.87 54.23
CA ALA A 94 -10.28 15.38 54.99
C ALA A 94 -10.69 16.30 56.16
N THR A 95 -11.81 17.00 56.05
CA THR A 95 -12.22 18.06 56.99
C THR A 95 -13.43 17.69 57.84
N GLU A 96 -14.34 16.87 57.31
CA GLU A 96 -15.62 16.55 57.93
C GLU A 96 -15.56 15.24 58.71
N LYS A 97 -16.26 15.19 59.85
CA LYS A 97 -16.40 13.99 60.69
C LYS A 97 -17.83 13.49 60.76
N ASN A 98 -18.81 14.29 60.33
CA ASN A 98 -20.21 13.89 60.31
C ASN A 98 -20.42 12.69 59.36
N PRO A 99 -20.86 11.53 59.88
CA PRO A 99 -21.04 10.32 59.07
C PRO A 99 -22.03 10.49 57.91
N GLN A 100 -23.07 11.32 58.08
CA GLN A 100 -24.08 11.54 57.05
C GLN A 100 -23.51 12.38 55.89
N VAL A 101 -22.78 13.45 56.20
CA VAL A 101 -22.13 14.30 55.18
C VAL A 101 -21.09 13.49 54.38
N LEU A 102 -20.35 12.61 55.06
CA LEU A 102 -19.41 11.70 54.41
C LEU A 102 -20.11 10.67 53.52
N LEU A 103 -21.26 10.14 53.95
CA LEU A 103 -22.06 9.21 53.16
C LEU A 103 -22.62 9.90 51.91
N ASP A 104 -23.21 11.08 52.04
CA ASP A 104 -23.81 11.81 50.92
C ASP A 104 -22.76 12.22 49.87
N ALA A 105 -21.58 12.66 50.33
CA ALA A 105 -20.45 12.95 49.46
C ALA A 105 -19.93 11.69 48.75
N ALA A 106 -19.89 10.54 49.45
CA ALA A 106 -19.48 9.27 48.86
C ALA A 106 -20.50 8.77 47.83
N LYS A 107 -21.81 8.88 48.09
CA LYS A 107 -22.88 8.54 47.14
C LYS A 107 -22.74 9.36 45.85
N THR A 108 -22.57 10.68 45.99
CA THR A 108 -22.34 11.58 44.84
C THR A 108 -21.12 11.15 44.01
N TYR A 109 -20.00 10.85 44.66
CA TYR A 109 -18.79 10.37 43.99
C TYR A 109 -19.03 9.07 43.21
N VAL A 110 -19.69 8.10 43.83
CA VAL A 110 -19.95 6.80 43.21
C VAL A 110 -20.95 6.94 42.06
N GLU A 111 -22.03 7.70 42.22
CA GLU A 111 -23.00 7.99 41.15
C GLU A 111 -22.33 8.61 39.92
N LYS A 112 -21.48 9.62 40.10
CA LYS A 112 -20.75 10.23 38.98
C LYS A 112 -19.70 9.31 38.36
N THR A 113 -19.20 8.35 39.13
CA THR A 113 -18.37 7.29 38.58
C THR A 113 -19.18 6.34 37.71
N ILE A 114 -20.38 5.94 38.13
CA ILE A 114 -21.28 5.11 37.32
C ILE A 114 -21.70 5.84 36.04
N ASP A 115 -22.07 7.13 36.13
CA ASP A 115 -22.41 7.95 34.95
C ASP A 115 -21.29 7.92 33.91
N SER A 116 -20.03 8.08 34.33
CA SER A 116 -18.87 8.02 33.44
C SER A 116 -18.61 6.63 32.86
N MET A 117 -18.97 5.57 33.60
CA MET A 117 -18.86 4.18 33.14
C MET A 117 -19.90 3.91 32.05
N ILE A 118 -21.17 4.25 32.29
CA ILE A 118 -22.26 4.10 31.32
C ILE A 118 -21.96 4.90 30.05
N ALA A 119 -21.57 6.17 30.17
CA ALA A 119 -21.24 6.98 29.00
C ALA A 119 -20.05 6.41 28.19
N ARG A 120 -19.09 5.75 28.84
CA ARG A 120 -18.01 5.04 28.15
C ARG A 120 -18.51 3.80 27.39
N LEU A 121 -19.49 3.10 27.95
CA LEU A 121 -20.11 1.94 27.32
C LEU A 121 -20.90 2.35 26.07
N GLU A 122 -21.61 3.48 26.12
CA GLU A 122 -22.28 4.05 24.95
C GLU A 122 -21.29 4.38 23.83
N VAL A 123 -20.13 4.97 24.14
CA VAL A 123 -19.07 5.17 23.13
C VAL A 123 -18.61 3.85 22.54
N LEU A 124 -18.42 2.80 23.37
CA LEU A 124 -18.04 1.48 22.89
C LEU A 124 -19.14 0.80 22.07
N LYS A 125 -20.41 1.14 22.28
CA LYS A 125 -21.54 0.66 21.49
C LYS A 125 -21.53 1.26 20.09
N GLU A 126 -21.23 2.56 19.99
CA GLU A 126 -21.17 3.29 18.71
C GLU A 126 -19.86 3.10 17.93
N ASP A 127 -18.75 2.77 18.60
CA ASP A 127 -17.43 2.43 17.99
C ASP A 127 -17.40 1.03 17.34
N ALA A 128 -18.56 0.53 16.93
CA ALA A 128 -18.70 -0.75 16.28
C ALA A 128 -18.56 -0.55 14.76
N GLU A 129 -17.39 -0.87 14.21
CA GLU A 129 -17.15 -0.87 12.76
C GLU A 129 -18.03 -1.91 12.06
N GLU A 130 -18.50 -1.58 10.85
CA GLU A 130 -19.20 -2.50 9.96
C GLU A 130 -18.34 -3.73 9.65
N GLY A 131 -18.87 -4.92 9.96
CA GLY A 131 -18.23 -6.19 9.60
C GLY A 131 -18.00 -7.20 10.74
N TYR A 132 -18.87 -7.29 11.75
CA TYR A 132 -19.15 -8.54 12.49
C TYR A 132 -20.44 -8.40 13.30
N THR A 133 -20.86 -9.45 14.03
CA THR A 133 -22.09 -9.56 14.84
C THR A 133 -22.21 -8.41 15.86
N LEU A 134 -22.58 -7.24 15.36
CA LEU A 134 -22.83 -5.99 16.07
C LEU A 134 -23.83 -6.26 17.20
N ASP A 135 -24.83 -7.07 16.89
CA ASP A 135 -25.98 -7.36 17.73
C ASP A 135 -25.58 -7.99 19.07
N GLN A 136 -24.74 -9.02 19.10
CA GLN A 136 -24.33 -9.67 20.35
C GLN A 136 -23.46 -8.78 21.23
N ARG A 137 -22.59 -7.94 20.63
CA ARG A 137 -21.78 -6.97 21.38
C ARG A 137 -22.66 -5.87 21.97
N VAL A 138 -23.58 -5.34 21.18
CA VAL A 138 -24.50 -4.28 21.58
C VAL A 138 -25.40 -4.76 22.71
N GLU A 139 -26.03 -5.94 22.57
CA GLU A 139 -26.89 -6.54 23.59
C GLU A 139 -26.16 -6.73 24.93
N ARG A 140 -24.89 -7.16 24.89
CA ARG A 140 -24.07 -7.33 26.10
C ARG A 140 -23.66 -6.02 26.74
N ILE A 141 -23.31 -5.02 25.93
CA ILE A 141 -23.02 -3.68 26.44
C ILE A 141 -24.28 -3.10 27.10
N ASP A 142 -25.45 -3.28 26.50
CA ASP A 142 -26.73 -2.84 27.05
C ASP A 142 -27.05 -3.55 28.37
N ALA A 143 -26.81 -4.86 28.48
CA ALA A 143 -26.96 -5.59 29.73
C ALA A 143 -26.07 -5.03 30.86
N HIS A 144 -24.82 -4.70 30.56
CA HIS A 144 -23.91 -4.05 31.51
C HIS A 144 -24.37 -2.63 31.89
N ILE A 145 -24.92 -1.86 30.94
CA ILE A 145 -25.50 -0.53 31.20
C ILE A 145 -26.68 -0.68 32.17
N THR A 146 -27.63 -1.55 31.89
CA THR A 146 -28.78 -1.82 32.76
C THR A 146 -28.33 -2.22 34.16
N ARG A 147 -27.33 -3.11 34.28
CA ARG A 147 -26.81 -3.52 35.59
C ARG A 147 -26.15 -2.38 36.35
N LEU A 148 -25.43 -1.49 35.66
CA LEU A 148 -24.87 -0.29 36.27
C LEU A 148 -25.94 0.71 36.71
N GLU A 149 -27.05 0.83 35.99
CA GLU A 149 -28.20 1.64 36.38
C GLU A 149 -28.89 1.10 37.64
N GLU A 150 -29.11 -0.21 37.74
CA GLU A 150 -29.62 -0.85 38.96
C GLU A 150 -28.71 -0.57 40.17
N LEU A 151 -27.39 -0.76 40.00
CA LEU A 151 -26.40 -0.47 41.05
C LEU A 151 -26.35 1.02 41.41
N LYS A 152 -26.67 1.91 40.48
CA LYS A 152 -26.79 3.35 40.76
C LYS A 152 -27.97 3.64 41.66
N ASP A 153 -29.08 2.96 41.49
CA ASP A 153 -30.24 3.09 42.38
C ASP A 153 -29.95 2.50 43.77
N ASP A 154 -29.20 1.40 43.86
CA ASP A 154 -28.69 0.90 45.14
C ASP A 154 -27.79 1.92 45.86
N VAL A 155 -26.93 2.63 45.11
CA VAL A 155 -26.12 3.73 45.67
C VAL A 155 -27.02 4.82 46.24
N LYS A 156 -28.05 5.26 45.50
CA LYS A 156 -29.00 6.28 45.97
C LYS A 156 -29.77 5.83 47.21
N ASN A 157 -30.10 4.55 47.31
CA ASN A 157 -30.88 4.00 48.43
C ASN A 157 -30.02 3.59 49.64
N ALA A 158 -28.69 3.56 49.50
CA ALA A 158 -27.79 3.25 50.61
C ALA A 158 -27.97 4.24 51.77
N THR A 159 -28.22 3.69 52.95
CA THR A 159 -28.43 4.43 54.22
C THR A 159 -27.20 4.39 55.11
N THR A 160 -26.27 3.48 54.84
CA THR A 160 -25.02 3.34 55.60
C THR A 160 -23.80 3.26 54.69
N MET A 161 -22.63 3.66 55.23
CA MET A 161 -21.35 3.52 54.52
C MET A 161 -21.03 2.05 54.18
N ARG A 162 -21.49 1.11 55.01
CA ARG A 162 -21.29 -0.33 54.79
C ARG A 162 -22.12 -0.85 53.61
N GLU A 163 -23.38 -0.44 53.49
CA GLU A 163 -24.20 -0.72 52.30
C GLU A 163 -23.53 -0.17 51.05
N LEU A 164 -23.15 1.12 51.07
CA LEU A 164 -22.45 1.76 49.95
C LEU A 164 -21.17 1.01 49.55
N GLN A 165 -20.36 0.59 50.53
CA GLN A 165 -19.15 -0.19 50.26
C GLN A 165 -19.44 -1.55 49.63
N SER A 166 -20.56 -2.18 49.99
CA SER A 166 -21.01 -3.42 49.34
C SER A 166 -21.35 -3.17 47.88
N THR A 167 -22.20 -2.18 47.60
CA THR A 167 -22.57 -1.79 46.23
C THR A 167 -21.35 -1.42 45.39
N VAL A 168 -20.37 -0.71 45.98
CA VAL A 168 -19.09 -0.39 45.30
C VAL A 168 -18.29 -1.64 44.92
N LYS A 169 -18.33 -2.71 45.73
CA LYS A 169 -17.68 -3.98 45.35
C LYS A 169 -18.35 -4.61 44.14
N ASP A 170 -19.68 -4.54 44.07
CA ASP A 170 -20.43 -5.09 42.94
C ASP A 170 -20.26 -4.25 41.67
N ILE A 171 -20.24 -2.93 41.76
CA ILE A 171 -19.86 -2.02 40.66
C ILE A 171 -18.47 -2.37 40.11
N ARG A 172 -17.49 -2.63 41.00
CA ARG A 172 -16.13 -3.02 40.57
C ARG A 172 -16.10 -4.38 39.87
N ARG A 173 -16.93 -5.32 40.30
CA ARG A 173 -17.05 -6.65 39.69
C ARG A 173 -17.65 -6.53 38.30
N GLU A 174 -18.75 -5.79 38.18
CA GLU A 174 -19.44 -5.50 36.92
C GLU A 174 -18.51 -4.82 35.91
N TRP A 175 -17.82 -3.76 36.37
CA TRP A 175 -16.86 -3.04 35.53
C TRP A 175 -15.68 -3.91 35.10
N ARG A 176 -15.27 -4.90 35.91
CA ARG A 176 -14.22 -5.85 35.52
C ARG A 176 -14.73 -6.82 34.46
N ALA A 177 -15.92 -7.39 34.64
CA ALA A 177 -16.54 -8.30 33.68
C ALA A 177 -16.66 -7.64 32.30
N MET A 178 -17.28 -6.46 32.23
CA MET A 178 -17.39 -5.71 30.98
C MET A 178 -16.02 -5.44 30.33
N LYS A 179 -15.01 -5.02 31.11
CA LYS A 179 -13.67 -4.76 30.55
C LYS A 179 -13.05 -6.00 29.92
N ASN A 180 -13.29 -7.17 30.51
CA ASN A 180 -12.81 -8.43 29.96
C ASN A 180 -13.58 -8.79 28.69
N GLU A 181 -14.91 -8.65 28.67
CA GLU A 181 -15.70 -8.87 27.45
C GLU A 181 -15.30 -7.92 26.31
N ALA A 182 -15.13 -6.62 26.60
CA ALA A 182 -14.65 -5.65 25.63
C ALA A 182 -13.28 -6.05 25.05
N ARG A 183 -12.36 -6.54 25.89
CA ARG A 183 -11.05 -7.05 25.46
C ARG A 183 -11.18 -8.30 24.59
N TYR A 184 -12.11 -9.19 24.90
CA TYR A 184 -12.38 -10.38 24.09
C TYR A 184 -12.83 -9.99 22.67
N PHE A 185 -13.78 -9.05 22.56
CA PHE A 185 -14.23 -8.55 21.26
C PHE A 185 -13.12 -7.84 20.48
N THR A 186 -12.30 -7.01 21.14
CA THR A 186 -11.17 -6.36 20.46
C THR A 186 -10.10 -7.36 20.03
N SER A 187 -9.90 -8.44 20.79
CA SER A 187 -8.93 -9.49 20.45
C SER A 187 -9.37 -10.26 19.21
N HIS A 188 -10.65 -10.66 19.14
CA HIS A 188 -11.22 -11.30 17.96
C HIS A 188 -11.04 -10.46 16.70
N ARG A 189 -11.29 -9.15 16.81
CA ARG A 189 -11.10 -8.21 15.70
C ARG A 189 -9.63 -8.13 15.26
N ALA A 190 -8.71 -8.00 16.21
CA ALA A 190 -7.28 -7.92 15.91
C ALA A 190 -6.76 -9.20 15.25
N ILE A 191 -7.15 -10.38 15.75
CA ILE A 191 -6.84 -11.69 15.15
C ILE A 191 -7.23 -11.69 13.67
N ARG A 192 -8.47 -11.34 13.34
CA ARG A 192 -8.92 -11.32 11.93
C ARG A 192 -8.13 -10.35 11.06
N HIS A 193 -7.86 -9.14 11.53
CA HIS A 193 -7.12 -8.16 10.73
C HIS A 193 -5.70 -8.64 10.42
N ILE A 194 -5.03 -9.25 11.40
CA ILE A 194 -3.70 -9.82 11.21
C ILE A 194 -3.79 -11.01 10.25
N GLU A 195 -4.74 -11.93 10.44
CA GLU A 195 -4.97 -13.06 9.55
C GLU A 195 -5.18 -12.63 8.09
N ILE A 196 -6.00 -11.61 7.84
CA ILE A 196 -6.24 -11.08 6.48
C ILE A 196 -4.96 -10.51 5.87
N PHE A 197 -4.09 -9.90 6.68
CA PHE A 197 -2.81 -9.35 6.22
C PHE A 197 -1.82 -10.48 5.89
N LEU A 198 -1.64 -11.44 6.82
CA LEU A 198 -0.77 -12.60 6.65
C LEU A 198 -1.17 -13.43 5.42
N ALA A 199 -2.47 -13.70 5.24
CA ALA A 199 -2.99 -14.45 4.08
C ALA A 199 -2.70 -13.79 2.72
N LYS A 200 -2.27 -12.51 2.70
CA LYS A 200 -1.90 -11.78 1.48
C LYS A 200 -0.39 -11.58 1.34
N ALA A 201 0.38 -11.86 2.39
CA ALA A 201 1.80 -11.55 2.46
C ALA A 201 2.58 -12.28 1.36
N ASP A 202 2.37 -13.59 1.19
CA ASP A 202 3.04 -14.40 0.16
C ASP A 202 2.87 -13.81 -1.23
N ARG A 203 1.63 -13.45 -1.59
CA ARG A 203 1.33 -12.86 -2.90
C ARG A 203 1.97 -11.48 -3.06
N ILE A 204 2.16 -10.73 -1.98
CA ILE A 204 2.88 -9.46 -2.02
C ILE A 204 4.36 -9.73 -2.29
N SER A 205 4.97 -10.67 -1.56
CA SER A 205 6.37 -11.06 -1.74
C SER A 205 6.66 -11.58 -3.15
N GLU A 206 5.84 -12.50 -3.67
CA GLU A 206 5.96 -13.01 -5.05
C GLU A 206 5.95 -11.90 -6.10
N ARG A 207 5.11 -10.87 -5.91
CA ARG A 207 5.01 -9.75 -6.83
C ARG A 207 6.19 -8.80 -6.74
N ILE A 208 6.71 -8.59 -5.53
CA ILE A 208 7.92 -7.77 -5.35
C ILE A 208 9.11 -8.50 -5.95
N GLU A 209 9.26 -9.80 -5.70
CA GLU A 209 10.31 -10.65 -6.27
C GLU A 209 10.28 -10.61 -7.81
N ALA A 210 9.09 -10.74 -8.41
CA ALA A 210 8.94 -10.62 -9.85
C ALA A 210 9.40 -9.24 -10.37
N VAL A 211 9.08 -8.16 -9.66
CA VAL A 211 9.52 -6.80 -10.02
C VAL A 211 11.02 -6.61 -9.81
N ILE A 212 11.61 -7.20 -8.77
CA ILE A 212 13.05 -7.18 -8.54
C ILE A 212 13.76 -7.92 -9.68
N GLY A 213 13.33 -9.14 -10.02
CA GLY A 213 13.87 -9.85 -11.19
C GLY A 213 13.68 -9.04 -12.49
N GLU A 214 12.56 -8.32 -12.61
CA GLU A 214 12.33 -7.38 -13.71
C GLU A 214 13.35 -6.23 -13.78
N LEU A 215 13.84 -5.75 -12.64
CA LEU A 215 14.89 -4.72 -12.56
C LEU A 215 16.27 -5.30 -12.83
N GLU A 216 16.53 -6.53 -12.38
CA GLU A 216 17.83 -7.18 -12.54
C GLU A 216 18.18 -7.53 -13.98
N ASP A 217 17.28 -8.15 -14.74
CA ASP A 217 17.62 -8.39 -16.16
C ASP A 217 17.67 -7.07 -16.95
N ALA A 218 17.08 -6.01 -16.40
CA ALA A 218 17.24 -4.64 -16.87
C ALA A 218 18.53 -3.97 -16.33
N GLY A 219 19.45 -4.72 -15.74
CA GLY A 219 20.77 -4.22 -15.31
C GLY A 219 20.73 -3.18 -14.19
N ALA A 220 19.63 -3.06 -13.44
CA ALA A 220 19.57 -2.20 -12.26
C ALA A 220 20.28 -2.87 -11.08
N ASP A 221 20.89 -2.07 -10.21
CA ASP A 221 21.33 -2.55 -8.89
C ASP A 221 20.12 -2.66 -7.97
N VAL A 222 19.72 -3.90 -7.67
CA VAL A 222 18.56 -4.20 -6.81
C VAL A 222 18.95 -4.60 -5.40
N THR A 223 20.22 -4.45 -5.01
CA THR A 223 20.73 -4.95 -3.72
C THR A 223 19.88 -4.46 -2.54
N ASP A 224 19.53 -3.17 -2.54
CA ASP A 224 18.72 -2.54 -1.50
C ASP A 224 17.25 -2.99 -1.53
N LEU A 225 16.68 -3.23 -2.71
CA LEU A 225 15.34 -3.81 -2.85
C LEU A 225 15.26 -5.24 -2.30
N ARG A 226 16.28 -6.07 -2.55
CA ARG A 226 16.36 -7.43 -2.03
C ARG A 226 16.45 -7.44 -0.52
N GLU A 227 17.34 -6.63 0.06
CA GLU A 227 17.46 -6.52 1.52
C GLU A 227 16.14 -6.09 2.16
N LYS A 228 15.42 -5.14 1.54
CA LYS A 228 14.09 -4.75 2.04
C LYS A 228 13.06 -5.86 1.90
N LEU A 229 13.08 -6.64 0.82
CA LEU A 229 12.16 -7.77 0.68
C LEU A 229 12.44 -8.86 1.73
N ASP A 230 13.70 -9.16 1.99
CA ASP A 230 14.09 -10.10 3.05
C ASP A 230 13.58 -9.62 4.41
N ARG A 231 13.84 -8.35 4.75
CA ARG A 231 13.31 -7.74 5.99
C ARG A 231 11.80 -7.73 6.05
N PHE A 232 11.11 -7.55 4.93
CA PHE A 232 9.65 -7.65 4.87
C PHE A 232 9.20 -9.06 5.25
N ASN A 233 9.80 -10.09 4.67
CA ASN A 233 9.47 -11.49 4.96
C ASN A 233 9.79 -11.85 6.42
N ASP A 234 10.92 -11.41 6.96
CA ASP A 234 11.27 -11.63 8.38
C ASP A 234 10.20 -11.06 9.34
N GLU A 235 9.68 -9.86 9.03
CA GLU A 235 8.60 -9.24 9.81
C GLU A 235 7.25 -9.97 9.63
N ILE A 236 7.01 -10.62 8.49
CA ILE A 236 5.84 -11.47 8.30
C ILE A 236 5.94 -12.73 9.15
N ASP A 237 7.09 -13.42 9.12
CA ASP A 237 7.32 -14.63 9.89
C ASP A 237 7.18 -14.38 11.41
N ALA A 238 7.78 -13.28 11.89
CA ALA A 238 7.64 -12.88 13.29
C ALA A 238 6.19 -12.53 13.66
N ALA A 239 5.45 -11.86 12.75
CA ALA A 239 4.04 -11.58 12.96
C ALA A 239 3.19 -12.86 13.02
N GLU A 240 3.50 -13.86 12.18
CA GLU A 240 2.81 -15.16 12.15
C GLU A 240 3.04 -15.94 13.44
N GLU A 241 4.27 -15.99 13.95
CA GLU A 241 4.58 -16.67 15.21
C GLU A 241 3.77 -16.13 16.40
N ASP A 242 3.74 -14.81 16.56
CA ASP A 242 2.95 -14.18 17.63
C ASP A 242 1.44 -14.28 17.39
N TYR A 243 1.01 -14.21 16.13
CA TYR A 243 -0.40 -14.41 15.76
C TYR A 243 -0.89 -15.80 16.14
N GLU A 244 -0.14 -16.86 15.82
CA GLU A 244 -0.53 -18.24 16.13
C GLU A 244 -0.59 -18.49 17.64
N LYS A 245 0.37 -17.97 18.42
CA LYS A 245 0.30 -18.01 19.90
C LYS A 245 -0.96 -17.33 20.44
N ALA A 246 -1.31 -16.16 19.89
CA ALA A 246 -2.53 -15.46 20.29
C ALA A 246 -3.80 -16.23 19.91
N LYS A 247 -3.80 -16.83 18.72
CA LYS A 247 -4.93 -17.58 18.16
C LYS A 247 -5.19 -18.87 18.95
N GLU A 248 -4.14 -19.62 19.29
CA GLU A 248 -4.26 -20.84 20.10
C GLU A 248 -4.95 -20.56 21.45
N ILE A 249 -4.50 -19.53 22.17
CA ILE A 249 -5.11 -19.14 23.45
C ILE A 249 -6.56 -18.64 23.25
N TYR A 250 -6.83 -17.96 22.15
CA TYR A 250 -8.18 -17.49 21.83
C TYR A 250 -9.15 -18.63 21.51
N GLU A 251 -8.68 -19.66 20.78
CA GLU A 251 -9.46 -20.83 20.39
C GLU A 251 -9.74 -21.79 21.55
N ASP A 252 -8.82 -21.90 22.50
CA ASP A 252 -9.01 -22.65 23.75
C ASP A 252 -10.16 -22.09 24.61
N ARG A 253 -10.47 -20.79 24.46
CA ARG A 253 -11.58 -20.10 25.15
C ARG A 253 -11.53 -20.23 26.68
N SER A 254 -10.35 -20.43 27.27
CA SER A 254 -10.15 -20.48 28.72
C SER A 254 -10.79 -19.29 29.45
N GLY A 255 -11.76 -19.59 30.33
CA GLY A 255 -12.55 -18.61 31.07
C GLY A 255 -13.76 -18.02 30.32
N PHE A 256 -14.10 -18.53 29.13
CA PHE A 256 -15.26 -18.12 28.33
C PHE A 256 -16.13 -19.31 27.88
N ASP A 257 -17.41 -19.04 27.64
CA ASP A 257 -18.30 -19.98 26.95
C ASP A 257 -18.20 -19.83 25.40
N PRO A 258 -18.90 -20.68 24.61
CA PRO A 258 -18.89 -20.57 23.15
C PRO A 258 -19.43 -19.23 22.61
N SER A 259 -20.27 -18.53 23.38
CA SER A 259 -20.77 -17.19 23.04
C SER A 259 -19.77 -16.08 23.40
N GLY A 260 -18.68 -16.40 24.12
CA GLY A 260 -17.70 -15.44 24.63
C GLY A 260 -18.10 -14.82 25.97
N GLN A 261 -19.05 -15.40 26.70
CA GLN A 261 -19.46 -14.95 28.03
C GLN A 261 -18.45 -15.45 29.06
N ILE A 262 -18.13 -14.64 30.07
CA ILE A 262 -17.18 -15.01 31.11
C ILE A 262 -17.75 -16.14 31.97
N THR A 263 -17.08 -17.29 32.00
CA THR A 263 -17.39 -18.42 32.89
C THR A 263 -16.48 -18.44 34.13
N ASP A 264 -15.23 -18.00 34.00
CA ASP A 264 -14.30 -17.77 35.09
C ASP A 264 -13.59 -16.42 34.93
N ALA A 265 -13.79 -15.53 35.90
CA ALA A 265 -13.28 -14.15 35.84
C ALA A 265 -11.75 -14.04 36.00
N LEU A 266 -11.10 -14.96 36.70
CA LEU A 266 -9.67 -14.93 36.94
C LEU A 266 -8.90 -15.57 35.78
N GLU A 267 -9.41 -16.68 35.27
CA GLU A 267 -8.88 -17.36 34.10
C GLU A 267 -9.03 -16.50 32.84
N SER A 268 -10.23 -15.96 32.58
CA SER A 268 -10.46 -15.04 31.45
C SER A 268 -9.51 -13.83 31.48
N GLU A 269 -9.21 -13.29 32.66
CA GLU A 269 -8.29 -12.15 32.79
C GLU A 269 -6.84 -12.53 32.45
N ARG A 270 -6.40 -13.75 32.78
CA ARG A 270 -5.07 -14.26 32.40
C ARG A 270 -4.99 -14.50 30.90
N SER A 271 -5.91 -15.27 30.34
CA SER A 271 -5.96 -15.58 28.90
C SER A 271 -6.00 -14.31 28.06
N LEU A 272 -6.86 -13.34 28.41
CA LEU A 272 -6.93 -12.07 27.69
C LEU A 272 -5.66 -11.24 27.83
N ARG A 273 -4.93 -11.32 28.94
CA ARG A 273 -3.66 -10.58 29.08
C ARG A 273 -2.62 -11.14 28.12
N GLU A 274 -2.51 -12.45 28.03
CA GLU A 274 -1.56 -13.16 27.15
C GLU A 274 -1.91 -12.96 25.67
N ILE A 275 -3.18 -13.12 25.29
CA ILE A 275 -3.68 -12.81 23.95
C ILE A 275 -3.31 -11.36 23.58
N ASN A 276 -3.57 -10.40 24.47
CA ASN A 276 -3.26 -9.00 24.20
C ASN A 276 -1.76 -8.69 24.16
N SER A 277 -0.88 -9.47 24.80
CA SER A 277 0.56 -9.29 24.61
C SER A 277 0.97 -9.74 23.22
N TYR A 278 0.62 -10.96 22.82
CA TYR A 278 1.00 -11.51 21.51
C TYR A 278 0.39 -10.72 20.35
N LEU A 279 -0.89 -10.31 20.45
CA LEU A 279 -1.51 -9.47 19.42
C LEU A 279 -0.88 -8.08 19.31
N ARG A 280 -0.27 -7.55 20.39
CA ARG A 280 0.49 -6.30 20.29
C ARG A 280 1.77 -6.53 19.52
N GLU A 281 2.48 -7.62 19.78
CA GLU A 281 3.75 -7.92 19.11
C GLU A 281 3.53 -8.22 17.63
N ALA A 282 2.56 -9.09 17.31
CA ALA A 282 2.15 -9.32 15.92
C ALA A 282 1.75 -8.03 15.20
N ASN A 283 0.99 -7.13 15.85
CA ASN A 283 0.65 -5.83 15.24
C ASN A 283 1.86 -4.89 15.06
N ARG A 284 2.90 -4.99 15.90
CA ARG A 284 4.13 -4.21 15.69
C ARG A 284 4.84 -4.70 14.43
N HIS A 285 4.98 -6.02 14.27
CA HIS A 285 5.58 -6.65 13.11
C HIS A 285 4.81 -6.35 11.81
N VAL A 286 3.48 -6.47 11.81
CA VAL A 286 2.62 -6.08 10.66
C VAL A 286 2.82 -4.60 10.27
N ARG A 287 2.99 -3.70 11.24
CA ARG A 287 3.25 -2.27 10.98
C ARG A 287 4.65 -2.05 10.41
N ALA A 288 5.65 -2.77 10.89
CA ALA A 288 7.01 -2.72 10.37
C ALA A 288 7.05 -3.21 8.92
N ALA A 289 6.47 -4.39 8.63
CA ALA A 289 6.29 -4.93 7.29
C ALA A 289 5.58 -3.92 6.37
N SER A 290 4.50 -3.29 6.85
CA SER A 290 3.77 -2.26 6.09
C SER A 290 4.60 -1.00 5.81
N SER A 291 5.57 -0.65 6.68
CA SER A 291 6.50 0.46 6.44
C SER A 291 7.51 0.09 5.36
N ILE A 292 8.11 -1.09 5.47
CA ILE A 292 9.07 -1.62 4.50
C ILE A 292 8.42 -1.72 3.12
N LEU A 293 7.17 -2.17 3.03
CA LEU A 293 6.43 -2.21 1.77
C LEU A 293 6.31 -0.81 1.11
N LYS A 294 6.16 0.25 1.90
CA LYS A 294 6.16 1.62 1.36
C LYS A 294 7.53 2.05 0.87
N GLU A 295 8.59 1.68 1.58
CA GLU A 295 9.97 1.93 1.18
C GLU A 295 10.28 1.23 -0.15
N ILE A 296 9.98 -0.06 -0.26
CA ILE A 296 10.07 -0.85 -1.51
C ILE A 296 9.29 -0.16 -2.64
N PHE A 297 8.04 0.23 -2.39
CA PHE A 297 7.22 0.87 -3.42
C PHE A 297 7.79 2.21 -3.89
N ASN A 298 8.32 3.02 -2.97
CA ASN A 298 8.93 4.30 -3.30
C ASN A 298 10.20 4.11 -4.12
N GLU A 299 11.01 3.11 -3.79
CA GLU A 299 12.20 2.76 -4.54
C GLU A 299 11.86 2.22 -5.93
N ILE A 300 10.91 1.27 -6.04
CA ILE A 300 10.37 0.79 -7.33
C ILE A 300 9.85 1.96 -8.17
N ARG A 301 9.18 2.94 -7.55
CA ARG A 301 8.69 4.14 -8.24
C ARG A 301 9.81 4.97 -8.83
N GLY A 302 10.99 5.00 -8.19
CA GLY A 302 12.20 5.62 -8.72
C GLY A 302 12.62 5.08 -10.08
N TYR A 303 12.20 3.87 -10.45
CA TYR A 303 12.46 3.25 -11.75
C TYR A 303 11.35 3.44 -12.79
N ARG A 304 10.18 4.00 -12.42
CA ARG A 304 9.00 4.06 -13.32
C ARG A 304 9.02 5.20 -14.35
N ASP A 305 9.81 6.22 -14.14
CA ASP A 305 9.88 7.41 -15.01
C ASP A 305 11.00 7.29 -16.07
N VAL A 306 11.58 6.09 -16.21
CA VAL A 306 12.68 5.78 -17.13
C VAL A 306 12.35 4.50 -17.89
N VAL A 307 12.47 4.54 -19.22
CA VAL A 307 12.49 3.35 -20.07
C VAL A 307 13.92 2.85 -20.12
N PHE A 308 14.12 1.56 -19.81
CA PHE A 308 15.40 0.89 -19.93
C PHE A 308 15.35 -0.17 -21.03
N LEU A 309 16.34 -0.15 -21.93
CA LEU A 309 16.52 -1.09 -23.03
C LEU A 309 17.95 -1.66 -22.97
N ASN A 310 18.11 -2.95 -23.25
CA ASN A 310 19.41 -3.61 -23.33
C ASN A 310 19.39 -4.69 -24.41
N GLY A 311 20.43 -4.75 -25.24
CA GLY A 311 20.61 -5.79 -26.25
C GLY A 311 21.25 -5.29 -27.54
N THR A 312 21.09 -6.08 -28.60
CA THR A 312 21.63 -5.79 -29.94
C THR A 312 20.51 -5.50 -30.94
N GLY A 313 20.63 -4.47 -31.77
CA GLY A 313 19.71 -4.13 -32.86
C GLY A 313 19.52 -2.63 -33.06
N GLY A 314 18.49 -2.23 -33.80
CA GLY A 314 18.10 -0.83 -33.97
C GLY A 314 17.10 -0.31 -32.93
N LEU A 315 17.27 0.94 -32.53
CA LEU A 315 16.38 1.76 -31.69
C LEU A 315 16.07 3.06 -32.43
N HIS A 316 14.80 3.33 -32.66
CA HIS A 316 14.33 4.63 -33.13
C HIS A 316 13.51 5.30 -32.03
N ALA A 317 13.71 6.59 -31.83
CA ALA A 317 13.22 7.29 -30.67
C ALA A 317 12.99 8.78 -31.04
N GLU A 318 11.77 9.30 -30.84
CA GLU A 318 11.36 10.67 -31.18
C GLU A 318 10.63 11.36 -30.02
N GLY A 319 11.02 12.58 -29.63
CA GLY A 319 10.29 13.38 -28.64
C GLY A 319 11.12 14.43 -27.89
N ASP A 320 10.58 14.90 -26.77
CA ASP A 320 11.19 15.86 -25.86
C ASP A 320 11.64 15.16 -24.57
N GLY A 321 12.86 15.41 -24.11
CA GLY A 321 13.34 14.82 -22.86
C GLY A 321 14.83 14.52 -22.84
N ARG A 322 15.17 13.29 -22.46
CA ARG A 322 16.54 12.78 -22.33
C ARG A 322 16.65 11.36 -22.87
N ALA A 323 17.76 11.09 -23.53
CA ALA A 323 18.18 9.76 -23.90
C ALA A 323 19.65 9.55 -23.55
N ALA A 324 19.99 8.34 -23.12
CA ALA A 324 21.36 7.89 -22.90
C ALA A 324 21.57 6.54 -23.59
N ILE A 325 22.69 6.35 -24.28
CA ILE A 325 23.06 5.10 -24.95
C ILE A 325 24.51 4.75 -24.57
N PHE A 326 24.76 3.46 -24.35
CA PHE A 326 26.05 2.92 -23.95
C PHE A 326 26.36 1.65 -24.73
N GLY A 327 27.60 1.49 -25.18
CA GLY A 327 28.09 0.26 -25.76
C GLY A 327 28.71 0.46 -27.15
N ASP A 328 28.68 -0.61 -27.94
CA ASP A 328 29.24 -0.66 -29.29
C ASP A 328 28.13 -0.27 -30.27
N VAL A 329 28.05 1.02 -30.57
CA VAL A 329 26.89 1.60 -31.24
C VAL A 329 27.26 2.67 -32.26
N GLU A 330 26.39 2.80 -33.25
CA GLU A 330 26.34 3.90 -34.19
C GLU A 330 25.00 4.62 -33.99
N ILE A 331 25.06 5.94 -33.78
CA ILE A 331 23.94 6.78 -33.37
C ILE A 331 23.84 7.95 -34.35
N GLU A 332 22.67 8.11 -34.96
CA GLU A 332 22.26 9.32 -35.67
C GLU A 332 21.28 10.08 -34.78
N VAL A 333 21.55 11.36 -34.54
CA VAL A 333 20.71 12.20 -33.70
C VAL A 333 20.45 13.55 -34.36
N SER A 334 19.21 14.00 -34.29
CA SER A 334 18.78 15.34 -34.65
C SER A 334 18.13 15.99 -33.43
N VAL A 335 18.44 17.25 -33.15
CA VAL A 335 17.86 18.02 -32.04
C VAL A 335 17.46 19.42 -32.50
N GLU A 336 16.29 19.90 -32.07
CA GLU A 336 15.88 21.29 -32.31
C GLU A 336 16.52 22.25 -31.32
N ASN A 337 16.61 21.85 -30.05
CA ASN A 337 17.32 22.59 -29.02
C ASN A 337 17.76 21.60 -27.94
N GLY A 338 19.03 21.25 -27.95
CA GLY A 338 19.54 20.23 -27.05
C GLY A 338 20.98 20.45 -26.61
N THR A 339 21.36 19.65 -25.64
CA THR A 339 22.73 19.44 -25.22
C THR A 339 23.05 17.96 -25.40
N ILE A 340 24.13 17.67 -26.11
CA ILE A 340 24.68 16.33 -26.29
C ILE A 340 25.99 16.24 -25.52
N PHE A 341 26.20 15.15 -24.80
CA PHE A 341 27.50 14.76 -24.26
C PHE A 341 27.90 13.42 -24.86
N VAL A 342 29.11 13.34 -25.39
CA VAL A 342 29.67 12.10 -25.93
C VAL A 342 31.00 11.82 -25.26
N SER A 343 31.29 10.57 -24.92
CA SER A 343 32.60 10.18 -24.41
C SER A 343 33.69 10.43 -25.44
N SER A 344 34.89 10.82 -24.98
CA SER A 344 35.98 11.24 -25.88
C SER A 344 36.55 10.12 -26.77
N ASN A 345 36.17 8.86 -26.54
CA ASN A 345 36.55 7.70 -27.37
C ASN A 345 35.62 7.50 -28.58
N ALA A 346 34.54 8.27 -28.72
CA ALA A 346 33.67 8.20 -29.87
C ALA A 346 34.20 9.01 -31.06
N ASP A 347 33.93 8.53 -32.27
CA ASP A 347 34.03 9.30 -33.50
C ASP A 347 32.74 10.08 -33.72
N VAL A 348 32.83 11.39 -33.93
CA VAL A 348 31.67 12.29 -34.01
C VAL A 348 31.76 13.14 -35.26
N THR A 349 30.74 13.02 -36.13
CA THR A 349 30.53 13.89 -37.30
C THR A 349 29.34 14.80 -37.06
N THR A 350 29.53 16.12 -37.08
CA THR A 350 28.49 17.12 -36.86
C THR A 350 28.85 18.46 -37.51
N ASP A 351 27.87 19.34 -37.68
CA ASP A 351 28.03 20.73 -38.15
C ASP A 351 28.38 21.72 -37.03
N GLY A 352 28.27 21.30 -35.76
CA GLY A 352 28.58 22.10 -34.57
C GLY A 352 30.01 21.93 -34.04
N GLU A 353 30.53 22.93 -33.34
CA GLU A 353 31.81 22.83 -32.63
C GLU A 353 31.61 22.23 -31.23
N GLY A 354 32.32 21.13 -30.94
CA GLY A 354 32.31 20.47 -29.64
C GLY A 354 33.30 21.09 -28.65
N THR A 355 32.95 21.12 -27.36
CA THR A 355 33.84 21.58 -26.28
C THR A 355 34.15 20.42 -25.33
N GLU A 356 35.43 20.14 -25.09
CA GLU A 356 35.83 19.13 -24.10
C GLU A 356 35.43 19.60 -22.68
N VAL A 357 34.82 18.70 -21.91
CA VAL A 357 34.40 18.92 -20.53
C VAL A 357 34.82 17.74 -19.65
N ALA A 358 35.10 18.03 -18.38
CA ALA A 358 35.39 17.01 -17.38
C ALA A 358 34.13 16.19 -17.04
N LEU A 359 34.33 14.94 -16.60
CA LEU A 359 33.26 14.04 -16.16
C LEU A 359 32.33 14.69 -15.13
N GLU A 360 32.84 15.45 -14.16
CA GLU A 360 32.02 16.13 -13.14
C GLU A 360 31.00 17.09 -13.75
N VAL A 361 31.40 17.83 -14.79
CA VAL A 361 30.51 18.76 -15.51
C VAL A 361 29.44 17.98 -16.26
N ALA A 362 29.80 16.87 -16.91
CA ALA A 362 28.84 16.00 -17.58
C ALA A 362 27.86 15.37 -16.57
N ARG A 363 28.35 14.90 -15.41
CA ARG A 363 27.55 14.31 -14.33
C ARG A 363 26.55 15.31 -13.72
N GLU A 364 26.97 16.54 -13.43
CA GLU A 364 26.09 17.56 -12.84
C GLU A 364 24.97 17.98 -13.80
N ASN A 365 25.26 18.09 -15.10
CA ASN A 365 24.29 18.53 -16.10
C ASN A 365 23.33 17.41 -16.52
N PHE A 366 23.82 16.17 -16.56
CA PHE A 366 23.04 15.03 -17.06
C PHE A 366 22.51 14.16 -15.92
N ILE A 367 23.38 13.47 -15.17
CA ILE A 367 22.99 12.46 -14.17
C ILE A 367 22.11 13.04 -13.06
N ARG A 368 22.49 14.19 -12.48
CA ARG A 368 21.73 14.81 -11.37
C ARG A 368 20.31 15.27 -11.74
N ARG A 369 20.01 15.35 -13.04
CA ARG A 369 18.75 15.89 -13.54
C ARG A 369 17.75 14.79 -13.92
N TRP A 370 18.18 13.53 -14.00
CA TRP A 370 17.31 12.38 -14.23
C TRP A 370 16.32 12.19 -13.07
N PRO A 371 15.04 11.85 -13.34
CA PRO A 371 14.10 11.49 -12.29
C PRO A 371 14.50 10.14 -11.68
N GLY A 372 14.47 10.08 -10.35
CA GLY A 372 14.81 8.87 -9.58
C GLY A 372 16.26 8.88 -9.09
N GLU A 373 16.44 8.65 -7.78
CA GLU A 373 17.77 8.60 -7.16
C GLU A 373 18.66 7.52 -7.78
N ASN A 374 18.10 6.48 -8.40
CA ASN A 374 18.83 5.29 -8.86
C ASN A 374 19.23 5.31 -10.36
N ALA A 375 18.86 6.33 -11.13
CA ALA A 375 19.21 6.40 -12.57
C ALA A 375 20.73 6.34 -12.82
N HIS A 376 21.54 6.70 -11.84
CA HIS A 376 22.99 6.67 -11.91
C HIS A 376 23.61 5.27 -11.80
N GLN A 377 22.87 4.28 -11.30
CA GLN A 377 23.34 2.90 -11.12
C GLN A 377 23.39 2.11 -12.43
N PHE A 378 22.73 2.61 -13.48
CA PHE A 378 22.75 2.02 -14.83
C PHE A 378 24.02 2.38 -15.62
N PHE A 379 24.88 3.23 -15.08
CA PHE A 379 26.08 3.71 -15.72
C PHE A 379 27.29 2.90 -15.22
N ASP A 380 27.95 2.17 -16.13
CA ASP A 380 29.23 1.49 -15.89
C ASP A 380 30.36 2.50 -15.59
N VAL A 381 31.63 2.07 -15.63
CA VAL A 381 32.80 2.96 -15.48
C VAL A 381 32.76 4.06 -16.55
N LEU A 382 32.33 5.26 -16.16
CA LEU A 382 32.22 6.39 -17.08
C LEU A 382 33.61 6.89 -17.50
N PRO A 383 33.83 7.18 -18.80
CA PRO A 383 35.07 7.77 -19.28
C PRO A 383 35.38 9.11 -18.59
N PRO A 384 36.66 9.45 -18.35
CA PRO A 384 37.02 10.66 -17.61
C PRO A 384 36.82 11.95 -18.42
N ARG A 385 36.71 11.85 -19.75
CA ARG A 385 36.64 12.99 -20.68
C ARG A 385 35.45 12.86 -21.62
N TRP A 386 34.79 13.99 -21.82
CA TRP A 386 33.56 14.11 -22.58
C TRP A 386 33.63 15.31 -23.50
N ILE A 387 32.90 15.24 -24.61
CA ILE A 387 32.73 16.36 -25.54
C ILE A 387 31.27 16.79 -25.46
N LYS A 388 31.06 18.07 -25.16
CA LYS A 388 29.76 18.71 -25.08
C LYS A 388 29.45 19.44 -26.39
N TYR A 389 28.27 19.18 -26.94
CA TYR A 389 27.68 19.93 -28.04
C TYR A 389 26.37 20.58 -27.56
N GLN A 390 26.04 21.78 -28.04
CA GLN A 390 24.83 22.49 -27.64
C GLN A 390 24.26 23.31 -28.81
N GLY A 391 22.95 23.22 -29.01
CA GLY A 391 22.25 23.95 -30.07
C GLY A 391 21.25 23.08 -30.82
N SER A 392 21.06 23.40 -32.10
CA SER A 392 20.22 22.68 -33.05
C SER A 392 21.08 22.08 -34.15
N GLY A 393 20.78 20.87 -34.62
CA GLY A 393 21.53 20.26 -35.72
C GLY A 393 21.49 18.74 -35.70
N ASN A 394 22.34 18.14 -36.53
CA ASN A 394 22.46 16.69 -36.65
C ASN A 394 23.86 16.25 -36.23
N ALA A 395 23.95 15.05 -35.65
CA ALA A 395 25.23 14.41 -35.38
C ALA A 395 25.16 12.91 -35.65
N THR A 396 26.25 12.37 -36.16
CA THR A 396 26.51 10.93 -36.24
C THR A 396 27.64 10.61 -35.26
N VAL A 397 27.39 9.66 -34.37
CA VAL A 397 28.32 9.24 -33.32
C VAL A 397 28.55 7.75 -33.43
N LYS A 398 29.80 7.32 -33.47
CA LYS A 398 30.16 5.91 -33.60
C LYS A 398 31.32 5.54 -32.69
N GLY A 399 31.28 4.35 -32.11
CA GLY A 399 32.45 3.79 -31.45
C GLY A 399 32.16 2.52 -30.68
N GLU A 400 33.21 2.00 -30.06
CA GLU A 400 33.19 0.86 -29.16
C GLU A 400 33.24 1.35 -27.72
N ASP A 401 32.41 0.76 -26.85
CA ASP A 401 32.25 1.13 -25.44
C ASP A 401 32.11 2.66 -25.25
N ILE A 402 31.26 3.28 -26.07
CA ILE A 402 31.00 4.72 -25.98
C ILE A 402 29.84 5.02 -25.04
N CYS A 403 29.84 6.23 -24.49
CA CYS A 403 28.71 6.78 -23.76
C CYS A 403 28.18 8.01 -24.51
N PHE A 404 26.90 7.98 -24.86
CA PHE A 404 26.22 9.06 -25.57
C PHE A 404 25.00 9.53 -24.79
N TRP A 405 24.90 10.83 -24.55
CA TRP A 405 23.82 11.46 -23.80
C TRP A 405 23.23 12.63 -24.57
N VAL A 406 21.91 12.74 -24.61
CA VAL A 406 21.20 13.87 -25.21
C VAL A 406 20.08 14.34 -24.28
N SER A 407 19.90 15.65 -24.17
CA SER A 407 18.76 16.27 -23.50
C SER A 407 18.30 17.50 -24.26
N GLY A 408 17.00 17.64 -24.50
CA GLY A 408 16.47 18.74 -25.30
C GLY A 408 15.03 18.52 -25.77
N SER A 409 14.62 19.32 -26.73
CA SER A 409 13.35 19.19 -27.45
C SER A 409 13.57 18.81 -28.92
N GLY A 410 12.57 18.17 -29.52
CA GLY A 410 12.58 17.72 -30.91
C GLY A 410 13.74 16.75 -31.18
N ILE A 411 14.00 15.84 -30.24
CA ILE A 411 15.03 14.81 -30.38
C ILE A 411 14.48 13.75 -31.34
N VAL A 412 15.22 13.45 -32.40
CA VAL A 412 15.07 12.24 -33.22
C VAL A 412 16.36 11.48 -33.10
N LEU A 413 16.29 10.23 -32.67
CA LEU A 413 17.43 9.40 -32.32
C LEU A 413 17.27 8.02 -32.94
N ASP A 414 18.19 7.67 -33.81
CA ASP A 414 18.34 6.37 -34.43
C ASP A 414 19.67 5.77 -33.94
N ALA A 415 19.63 4.58 -33.36
CA ALA A 415 20.82 3.91 -32.86
C ALA A 415 20.83 2.46 -33.30
N THR A 416 21.99 1.96 -33.74
CA THR A 416 22.19 0.57 -34.11
C THR A 416 23.45 0.04 -33.42
N GLY A 417 23.41 -1.20 -32.94
CA GLY A 417 24.57 -1.84 -32.31
C GLY A 417 24.19 -2.68 -31.11
N THR A 418 25.15 -2.91 -30.20
CA THR A 418 24.95 -3.66 -28.95
C THR A 418 25.19 -2.77 -27.76
N GLY A 419 24.19 -2.66 -26.87
CA GLY A 419 24.30 -1.72 -25.78
C GLY A 419 23.08 -1.61 -24.88
N LYS A 420 23.14 -0.62 -24.00
CA LYS A 420 22.06 -0.20 -23.10
C LYS A 420 21.53 1.16 -23.56
N ALA A 421 20.22 1.39 -23.44
CA ALA A 421 19.62 2.71 -23.67
C ALA A 421 18.63 3.07 -22.57
N LEU A 422 18.65 4.34 -22.13
CA LEU A 422 17.70 4.91 -21.20
C LEU A 422 16.95 6.05 -21.88
N LEU A 423 15.61 6.08 -21.76
CA LEU A 423 14.78 7.16 -22.29
C LEU A 423 13.86 7.71 -21.19
N CYS A 424 13.75 9.04 -21.10
CA CYS A 424 12.87 9.73 -20.17
C CYS A 424 12.39 11.05 -20.77
N GLY A 425 11.07 11.26 -20.85
CA GLY A 425 10.48 12.44 -21.48
C GLY A 425 9.09 12.22 -22.08
N GLU A 426 8.66 13.07 -22.99
CA GLU A 426 7.42 12.92 -23.75
C GLU A 426 7.77 12.60 -25.20
N GLY A 427 7.28 11.48 -25.74
CA GLY A 427 7.72 11.01 -27.06
C GLY A 427 7.32 9.57 -27.36
N THR A 428 7.88 8.97 -28.40
CA THR A 428 7.70 7.56 -28.76
C THR A 428 8.99 6.90 -29.23
N TYR A 429 9.17 5.61 -28.94
CA TYR A 429 10.24 4.77 -29.47
C TYR A 429 9.70 3.47 -30.08
N TYR A 430 10.51 2.83 -30.92
CA TYR A 430 10.35 1.43 -31.29
C TYR A 430 11.73 0.82 -31.51
N THR A 431 11.81 -0.51 -31.54
CA THR A 431 13.05 -1.24 -31.87
C THR A 431 12.82 -2.03 -33.14
N GLU A 432 13.86 -2.32 -33.93
CA GLU A 432 13.74 -3.07 -35.20
C GLU A 432 13.13 -4.48 -35.03
N LYS A 433 13.17 -5.01 -33.81
CA LYS A 433 12.63 -6.32 -33.44
C LYS A 433 11.15 -6.28 -33.04
N ASP A 434 10.60 -5.09 -32.87
CA ASP A 434 9.16 -4.87 -32.69
C ASP A 434 8.49 -4.89 -34.08
N ASP A 435 7.21 -5.23 -34.15
CA ASP A 435 6.43 -5.26 -35.40
C ASP A 435 6.18 -3.86 -36.04
N GLY A 436 7.00 -2.87 -35.66
CA GLY A 436 6.81 -1.45 -35.95
C GLY A 436 5.88 -0.74 -34.96
N THR A 437 5.37 -1.42 -33.92
CA THR A 437 4.54 -0.77 -32.90
C THR A 437 5.31 0.31 -32.14
N ARG A 438 4.85 1.56 -32.24
CA ARG A 438 5.39 2.69 -31.47
C ARG A 438 4.95 2.61 -30.00
N ARG A 439 5.91 2.71 -29.09
CA ARG A 439 5.73 2.75 -27.63
C ARG A 439 6.06 4.14 -27.10
N PRO A 440 5.44 4.63 -26.02
CA PRO A 440 5.75 5.97 -25.52
C PRO A 440 7.14 6.04 -24.85
N TRP A 441 7.89 7.14 -25.08
CA TRP A 441 9.09 7.54 -24.34
C TRP A 441 8.77 7.72 -22.86
N THR A 442 7.62 8.35 -22.54
CA THR A 442 6.89 8.10 -21.28
C THR A 442 5.37 8.37 -21.40
N THR A 443 4.58 7.57 -20.67
CA THR A 443 3.52 7.99 -19.72
C THR A 443 3.14 6.74 -18.91
N PRO A 444 2.81 6.82 -17.60
CA PRO A 444 2.22 5.68 -16.90
C PRO A 444 0.94 5.25 -17.61
N VAL A 445 0.76 3.95 -17.89
CA VAL A 445 -0.63 3.47 -18.05
C VAL A 445 -1.24 3.68 -16.67
N ALA A 446 -2.29 4.49 -16.60
CA ALA A 446 -3.15 4.49 -15.42
C ALA A 446 -3.66 3.06 -15.22
N GLY A 447 -2.98 2.28 -14.37
CA GLY A 447 -3.39 0.94 -13.98
C GLY A 447 -2.41 -0.22 -14.18
N VAL A 448 -1.21 -0.05 -14.75
CA VAL A 448 -0.23 -1.15 -14.86
C VAL A 448 1.03 -0.83 -14.06
N ALA A 449 1.23 -1.56 -12.97
CA ALA A 449 2.49 -1.62 -12.25
C ALA A 449 3.34 -2.75 -12.85
N GLY A 450 4.41 -2.37 -13.51
CA GLY A 450 5.49 -3.19 -14.03
C GLY A 450 6.53 -2.23 -14.60
N ILE A 451 7.82 -2.59 -14.55
CA ILE A 451 8.80 -1.89 -15.37
C ILE A 451 8.38 -2.13 -16.81
N ARG A 452 8.29 -1.07 -17.63
CA ARG A 452 8.02 -1.25 -19.06
C ARG A 452 9.29 -1.81 -19.71
N ARG A 453 9.45 -3.14 -19.70
CA ARG A 453 10.36 -3.82 -20.61
C ARG A 453 9.73 -3.86 -22.00
N ALA A 454 10.49 -3.50 -23.03
CA ALA A 454 10.40 -4.22 -24.28
C ALA A 454 11.16 -5.54 -24.09
N SER A 455 10.57 -6.63 -24.56
CA SER A 455 10.96 -8.03 -24.42
C SER A 455 12.48 -8.26 -24.48
N ASN A 456 12.98 -9.25 -23.73
CA ASN A 456 14.27 -9.88 -24.01
C ASN A 456 14.29 -10.28 -25.49
N VAL A 457 15.02 -9.56 -26.33
CA VAL A 457 15.25 -10.01 -27.70
C VAL A 457 16.67 -10.52 -27.83
N THR A 458 16.85 -11.78 -27.44
CA THR A 458 17.97 -12.59 -27.92
C THR A 458 17.83 -12.73 -29.43
N VAL A 459 18.75 -12.16 -30.22
CA VAL A 459 18.89 -12.51 -31.63
C VAL A 459 20.13 -13.37 -31.78
N THR A 460 19.89 -14.62 -32.12
CA THR A 460 20.86 -15.48 -32.78
C THR A 460 21.20 -14.87 -34.13
N ALA A 461 22.50 -14.72 -34.39
CA ALA A 461 23.02 -14.30 -35.68
C ALA A 461 22.38 -15.13 -36.81
N THR A 462 21.65 -14.47 -37.71
CA THR A 462 21.43 -15.04 -39.04
C THR A 462 22.79 -15.09 -39.72
N GLU A 463 23.17 -16.30 -40.09
CA GLU A 463 24.38 -16.65 -40.83
C GLU A 463 24.60 -15.65 -41.98
N THR A 464 25.83 -15.14 -42.03
CA THR A 464 26.40 -14.49 -43.20
C THR A 464 26.21 -15.41 -44.40
N PRO A 465 25.60 -14.98 -45.52
CA PRO A 465 25.84 -15.69 -46.76
C PRO A 465 27.31 -15.47 -47.10
N SER A 466 28.08 -16.54 -47.05
CA SER A 466 29.44 -16.58 -47.58
C SER A 466 29.44 -16.11 -49.03
N GLU A 467 30.27 -15.12 -49.33
CA GLU A 467 30.82 -14.93 -50.67
C GLU A 467 31.67 -16.15 -51.07
N GLU A 468 31.89 -16.27 -52.38
CA GLU A 468 32.48 -17.37 -53.18
C GLU A 468 31.45 -18.43 -53.63
N GLU A 469 31.30 -18.77 -54.92
CA GLU A 469 32.30 -18.81 -55.98
C GLU A 469 31.64 -18.80 -57.38
N SER A 470 32.46 -18.40 -58.35
CA SER A 470 32.29 -18.34 -59.80
C SER A 470 31.86 -19.64 -60.54
N GLY A 471 31.16 -19.45 -61.67
CA GLY A 471 30.98 -20.40 -62.79
C GLY A 471 29.50 -20.48 -63.19
N GLU A 472 29.03 -20.02 -64.36
CA GLU A 472 29.53 -20.03 -65.75
C GLU A 472 29.35 -18.69 -66.46
#